data_AF-A0AA35W895-F1
#
_entry.id   AF-A0AA35W895-F1
#
_cell.length_a   1.000
_cell.length_b   1.000
_cell.length_c   1.000
_cell.angle_alpha   90.00
_cell.angle_beta   90.00
_cell.angle_gamma   90.00
#
_symmetry.space_group_name_H-M   'P 1'
#
loop_
_entity.id
_entity.type
_entity.pdbx_description
1 polymer ?
#
loop_
_entity_poly.entity_id
_entity_poly.type
_entity_poly.pdbx_seq_one_letter_code
_entity_poly.pdbx_strand_id
1 'polypeptide(L)'
;MTQYLPPNLLALFAPREPLPHLKQLDALPWEKKPWPYCGVSQYLSLFEDPNETPPATRGETKEERVARKMHEREERHKSTCESKISNWDPNSDENAEGDPFKTLFIGRVNYDTSESKLRREFEQYGPIKKINLVMNPSTDKPCGYAFIIYEKERDMHAYA
;
A
#
# COMPACT_ATOMS: atom_id res chain seq x y z
N MET A 1 6.22 23.97 -41.76
CA MET A 1 6.96 22.76 -42.21
C MET A 1 6.92 22.54 -43.73
N THR A 2 6.28 23.38 -44.54
CA THR A 2 6.22 23.23 -46.02
C THR A 2 7.19 24.14 -46.79
N GLN A 3 7.99 24.94 -46.08
CA GLN A 3 8.77 26.07 -46.61
C GLN A 3 9.91 25.67 -47.58
N TYR A 4 10.46 24.46 -47.47
CA TYR A 4 11.59 23.99 -48.28
C TYR A 4 11.27 22.73 -49.09
N LEU A 5 9.99 22.51 -49.42
CA LEU A 5 9.59 21.40 -50.28
C LEU A 5 9.93 21.68 -51.75
N PRO A 6 10.21 20.65 -52.55
CA PRO A 6 10.41 20.81 -53.98
C PRO A 6 9.14 21.38 -54.65
N PRO A 7 9.27 22.10 -55.78
CA PRO A 7 8.21 22.95 -56.33
C PRO A 7 6.94 22.18 -56.74
N ASN A 8 7.08 20.90 -57.12
CA ASN A 8 5.96 20.01 -57.42
C ASN A 8 5.08 19.72 -56.19
N LEU A 9 5.67 19.63 -54.99
CA LEU A 9 4.95 19.43 -53.75
C LEU A 9 4.47 20.75 -53.15
N LEU A 10 5.25 21.83 -53.30
CA LEU A 10 4.87 23.16 -52.84
C LEU A 10 3.59 23.66 -53.54
N ALA A 11 3.42 23.34 -54.84
CA ALA A 11 2.23 23.66 -55.62
C ALA A 11 0.93 23.06 -55.05
N LEU A 12 0.99 21.93 -54.34
CA LEU A 12 -0.17 21.30 -53.70
C LEU A 12 -0.72 22.13 -52.53
N PHE A 13 0.09 23.02 -51.97
CA PHE A 13 -0.27 23.90 -50.87
C PHE A 13 -0.63 25.32 -51.34
N ALA A 14 -0.93 25.51 -52.62
CA ALA A 14 -1.45 26.78 -53.12
C ALA A 14 -2.75 27.14 -52.37
N PRO A 15 -2.92 28.40 -51.93
CA PRO A 15 -4.14 28.83 -51.27
C PRO A 15 -5.32 28.70 -52.24
N ARG A 16 -6.50 28.38 -51.69
CA ARG A 16 -7.76 28.46 -52.45
C ARG A 16 -8.07 29.92 -52.76
N GLU A 17 -8.96 30.14 -53.71
CA GLU A 17 -9.55 31.45 -53.96
C GLU A 17 -10.12 32.04 -52.66
N PRO A 18 -9.99 33.36 -52.45
CA PRO A 18 -10.47 34.01 -51.24
C PRO A 18 -11.98 33.81 -51.11
N LEU A 19 -12.45 33.59 -49.88
CA LEU A 19 -13.86 33.44 -49.62
C LEU A 19 -14.63 34.74 -49.96
N PRO A 20 -15.82 34.65 -50.56
CA PRO A 20 -16.65 35.83 -50.79
C PRO A 20 -17.06 36.46 -49.46
N HIS A 21 -17.07 37.78 -49.39
CA HIS A 21 -17.47 38.50 -48.18
C HIS A 21 -18.97 38.30 -47.90
N LEU A 22 -19.30 37.89 -46.68
CA LEU A 22 -20.66 37.78 -46.19
C LEU A 22 -20.85 38.69 -44.98
N LYS A 23 -22.08 39.22 -44.81
CA LYS A 23 -22.43 40.00 -43.63
C LYS A 23 -22.37 39.12 -42.38
N GLN A 24 -21.92 39.70 -41.26
CA GLN A 24 -21.94 39.03 -39.97
C GLN A 24 -23.38 38.65 -39.60
N LEU A 25 -23.59 37.41 -39.18
CA LEU A 25 -24.91 36.90 -38.77
C LEU A 25 -25.33 37.47 -37.42
N ASP A 26 -24.36 37.59 -36.50
CA ASP A 26 -24.55 38.09 -35.14
C ASP A 26 -24.15 39.56 -35.03
N ALA A 27 -24.91 40.32 -34.24
CA ALA A 27 -24.50 41.65 -33.80
C ALA A 27 -23.26 41.57 -32.91
N LEU A 28 -22.47 42.65 -32.88
CA LEU A 28 -21.25 42.71 -32.08
C LEU A 28 -21.60 42.70 -30.57
N PRO A 29 -20.72 42.23 -29.67
CA PRO A 29 -21.06 42.08 -28.25
C PRO A 29 -21.59 43.35 -27.55
N TRP A 30 -21.15 44.53 -27.99
CA TRP A 30 -21.63 45.83 -27.48
C TRP A 30 -22.93 46.32 -28.13
N GLU A 31 -23.33 45.73 -29.26
CA GLU A 31 -24.62 45.96 -29.90
C GLU A 31 -25.69 45.00 -29.37
N LYS A 32 -25.26 43.87 -28.79
CA LYS A 32 -26.14 42.96 -28.05
C LYS A 32 -26.67 43.71 -26.81
N LYS A 33 -27.99 43.82 -26.69
CA LYS A 33 -28.67 44.31 -25.49
C LYS A 33 -29.19 43.11 -24.68
N PRO A 34 -28.36 42.46 -23.85
CA PRO A 34 -28.86 41.44 -22.94
C PRO A 34 -29.81 42.06 -21.91
N TRP A 35 -30.60 41.22 -21.25
CA TRP A 35 -31.37 41.64 -20.09
C TRP A 35 -30.43 42.27 -19.06
N PRO A 36 -30.77 43.43 -18.48
CA PRO A 36 -29.90 44.09 -17.52
C PRO A 36 -29.78 43.24 -16.25
N TYR A 37 -28.60 43.22 -15.63
CA TYR A 37 -28.44 42.62 -14.31
C TYR A 37 -29.39 43.30 -13.31
N CYS A 38 -30.16 42.50 -12.58
CA CYS A 38 -30.98 42.96 -11.46
C CYS A 38 -30.25 42.68 -10.12
N GLY A 39 -30.56 43.49 -9.11
CA GLY A 39 -30.07 43.25 -7.75
C GLY A 39 -30.77 42.06 -7.10
N VAL A 40 -30.09 41.42 -6.16
CA VAL A 40 -30.64 40.29 -5.38
C VAL A 40 -31.56 40.71 -4.23
N SER A 41 -31.89 42.00 -4.09
CA SER A 41 -32.71 42.53 -3.00
C SER A 41 -34.13 41.98 -2.97
N GLN A 42 -34.67 41.59 -4.13
CA GLN A 42 -36.00 40.98 -4.25
C GLN A 42 -36.10 39.63 -3.52
N TYR A 43 -34.97 38.99 -3.23
CA TYR A 43 -34.90 37.67 -2.59
C TYR A 43 -34.64 37.74 -1.09
N LEU A 44 -34.51 38.94 -0.49
CA LEU A 44 -34.25 39.07 0.95
C LEU A 44 -35.34 38.41 1.82
N SER A 45 -36.57 38.35 1.34
CA SER A 45 -37.68 37.67 2.02
C SER A 45 -37.66 36.15 1.91
N LEU A 46 -36.75 35.56 1.13
CA LEU A 46 -36.61 34.11 0.96
C LEU A 46 -35.54 33.49 1.87
N PHE A 47 -34.74 34.29 2.57
CA PHE A 47 -33.74 33.77 3.50
C PHE A 47 -34.40 33.30 4.80
N GLU A 48 -33.98 32.13 5.29
CA GLU A 48 -34.42 31.58 6.57
C GLU A 48 -34.02 32.49 7.74
N ASP A 49 -34.84 32.49 8.80
CA ASP A 49 -34.52 33.23 10.02
C ASP A 49 -33.27 32.64 10.69
N PRO A 50 -32.30 33.47 11.15
CA PRO A 50 -31.05 33.00 11.75
C PRO A 50 -31.22 32.07 12.97
N ASN A 51 -32.39 32.08 13.60
CA ASN A 51 -32.72 31.20 14.72
C ASN A 51 -33.17 29.80 14.30
N GLU A 52 -33.64 29.62 13.07
CA GLU A 52 -34.12 28.34 12.53
C GLU A 52 -33.02 27.59 11.75
N THR A 53 -31.96 28.28 11.35
CA THR A 53 -30.85 27.68 10.61
C THR A 53 -29.98 26.80 11.54
N PRO A 54 -29.88 25.48 11.30
CA PRO A 54 -28.94 24.65 12.04
C PRO A 54 -27.50 25.14 11.80
N PRO A 55 -26.59 25.00 12.78
CA PRO A 55 -25.20 25.36 12.56
C PRO A 55 -24.65 24.58 11.36
N ALA A 56 -23.84 25.24 10.53
CA ALA A 56 -23.29 24.63 9.33
C ALA A 56 -22.57 23.31 9.70
N THR A 57 -23.06 22.19 9.17
CA THR A 57 -22.47 20.89 9.40
C THR A 57 -21.09 20.85 8.74
N ARG A 58 -20.04 20.97 9.55
CA ARG A 58 -18.67 20.80 9.06
C ARG A 58 -18.48 19.36 8.62
N GLY A 59 -18.32 19.15 7.32
CA GLY A 59 -17.89 17.86 6.79
C GLY A 59 -16.51 17.48 7.31
N GLU A 60 -16.25 16.18 7.46
CA GLU A 60 -14.95 15.68 7.89
C GLU A 60 -13.84 16.20 6.97
N THR A 61 -12.77 16.71 7.57
CA THR A 61 -11.55 17.03 6.85
C THR A 61 -10.85 15.76 6.37
N LYS A 62 -9.98 15.90 5.37
CA LYS A 62 -9.17 14.77 4.88
C LYS A 62 -8.34 14.14 6.01
N GLU A 63 -7.84 14.95 6.94
CA GLU A 63 -7.01 14.52 8.06
C GLU A 63 -7.80 13.66 9.05
N GLU A 64 -8.99 14.12 9.47
CA GLU A 64 -9.90 13.35 10.34
C GLU A 64 -10.29 12.01 9.69
N ARG A 65 -10.56 12.02 8.37
CA ARG A 65 -10.87 10.79 7.63
C ARG A 65 -9.69 9.80 7.60
N VAL A 66 -8.46 10.30 7.46
CA VAL A 66 -7.26 9.45 7.47
C VAL A 66 -7.01 8.90 8.87
N ALA A 67 -7.14 9.73 9.91
CA ALA A 67 -6.98 9.31 11.30
C ALA A 67 -7.98 8.20 11.67
N ARG A 68 -9.26 8.35 11.30
CA ARG A 68 -10.28 7.31 11.52
C ARG A 68 -9.89 5.99 10.85
N LYS A 69 -9.46 6.02 9.59
CA LYS A 69 -9.05 4.81 8.85
C LYS A 69 -7.82 4.14 9.46
N MET A 70 -6.87 4.92 9.98
CA MET A 70 -5.69 4.37 10.66
C MET A 70 -6.08 3.70 11.97
N HIS A 71 -6.89 4.36 12.80
CA HIS A 71 -7.38 3.79 14.05
C HIS A 71 -8.16 2.49 13.83
N GLU A 72 -9.08 2.47 12.87
CA GLU A 72 -9.84 1.25 12.53
C GLU A 72 -8.92 0.11 12.06
N ARG A 73 -7.85 0.43 11.31
CA ARG A 73 -6.85 -0.56 10.87
C ARG A 73 -6.03 -1.09 12.04
N GLU A 74 -5.63 -0.22 12.96
CA GLU A 74 -4.88 -0.58 14.16
C GLU A 74 -5.71 -1.47 15.09
N GLU A 75 -6.97 -1.13 15.35
CA GLU A 75 -7.88 -1.95 16.16
C GLU A 75 -8.12 -3.33 15.54
N ARG A 76 -8.32 -3.38 14.21
CA ARG A 76 -8.47 -4.65 13.48
C ARG A 76 -7.19 -5.49 13.51
N HIS A 77 -6.03 -4.84 13.41
CA HIS A 77 -4.74 -5.54 13.54
C HIS A 77 -4.56 -6.08 14.96
N LYS A 78 -4.87 -5.25 15.97
CA LYS A 78 -4.80 -5.61 17.39
C LYS A 78 -5.67 -6.82 17.72
N SER A 79 -6.94 -6.82 17.30
CA SER A 79 -7.85 -7.96 17.52
C SER A 79 -7.41 -9.24 16.79
N THR A 80 -6.80 -9.10 15.60
CA THR A 80 -6.22 -10.23 14.86
C THR A 80 -4.98 -10.78 15.58
N CYS A 81 -4.14 -9.93 16.13
CA CYS A 81 -2.98 -10.35 16.92
C CYS A 81 -3.42 -11.01 18.24
N GLU A 82 -4.39 -10.43 18.95
CA GLU A 82 -4.94 -10.99 20.18
C GLU A 82 -5.54 -12.38 19.97
N SER A 83 -6.34 -12.57 18.92
CA SER A 83 -6.89 -13.89 18.58
C SER A 83 -5.81 -14.91 18.21
N LYS A 84 -4.76 -14.49 17.48
CA LYS A 84 -3.61 -15.36 17.17
C LYS A 84 -2.82 -15.75 18.42
N ILE A 85 -2.59 -14.81 19.33
CA ILE A 85 -1.89 -15.08 20.60
C ILE A 85 -2.71 -16.05 21.46
N SER A 86 -4.04 -15.83 21.55
CA SER A 86 -4.93 -16.73 22.29
C SER A 86 -4.94 -18.16 21.75
N ASN A 87 -4.74 -18.34 20.45
CA ASN A 87 -4.72 -19.64 19.79
C ASN A 87 -3.32 -20.27 19.71
N TRP A 88 -2.27 -19.56 20.11
CA TRP A 88 -0.89 -20.04 19.99
C TRP A 88 -0.49 -20.85 21.22
N ASP A 89 -0.35 -22.17 21.04
CA ASP A 89 0.18 -23.08 22.06
C ASP A 89 1.41 -23.82 21.52
N PRO A 90 2.64 -23.48 21.97
CA PRO A 90 3.86 -24.10 21.50
C PRO A 90 4.06 -25.54 22.00
N ASN A 91 3.38 -25.96 23.08
CA ASN A 91 3.53 -27.32 23.61
C ASN A 91 2.74 -28.37 22.81
N SER A 92 1.74 -27.93 22.05
CA SER A 92 0.93 -28.78 21.18
C SER A 92 1.46 -28.87 19.75
N ASP A 93 2.53 -28.15 19.41
CA ASP A 93 3.09 -28.12 18.05
C ASP A 93 3.94 -29.37 17.78
N GLU A 94 3.61 -30.12 16.73
CA GLU A 94 4.35 -31.31 16.30
C GLU A 94 5.80 -30.98 15.89
N ASN A 95 6.07 -29.74 15.46
CA ASN A 95 7.41 -29.32 15.07
C ASN A 95 8.31 -29.00 16.27
N ALA A 96 7.72 -28.68 17.42
CA ALA A 96 8.41 -28.34 18.65
C ALA A 96 8.67 -29.60 19.48
N GLU A 97 9.65 -30.38 19.04
CA GLU A 97 10.06 -31.60 19.75
C GLU A 97 11.26 -31.34 20.69
N GLY A 98 11.33 -32.09 21.78
CA GLY A 98 12.52 -32.17 22.63
C GLY A 98 12.50 -31.26 23.86
N ASP A 99 13.68 -31.10 24.47
CA ASP A 99 13.86 -30.32 25.69
C ASP A 99 14.22 -28.87 25.31
N PRO A 100 13.46 -27.84 25.72
CA PRO A 100 13.76 -26.44 25.44
C PRO A 100 15.17 -26.02 25.88
N PHE A 101 15.68 -26.58 26.99
CA PHE A 101 17.00 -26.26 27.51
C PHE A 101 18.15 -26.90 26.71
N LYS A 102 17.84 -27.80 25.78
CA LYS A 102 18.81 -28.44 24.88
C LYS A 102 18.66 -27.97 23.44
N THR A 103 17.76 -27.02 23.19
CA THR A 103 17.40 -26.58 21.85
C THR A 103 18.00 -25.22 21.55
N LEU A 104 18.90 -25.18 20.58
CA LEU A 104 19.50 -23.95 20.06
C LEU A 104 18.63 -23.38 18.94
N PHE A 105 18.25 -22.11 19.05
CA PHE A 105 17.63 -21.37 17.96
C PHE A 105 18.70 -20.67 17.12
N ILE A 106 18.63 -20.86 15.80
CA ILE A 106 19.53 -20.20 14.84
C ILE A 106 18.68 -19.39 13.87
N GLY A 107 18.88 -18.08 13.86
CA GLY A 107 18.30 -17.18 12.86
C GLY A 107 19.30 -16.72 11.81
N ARG A 108 18.81 -16.06 10.76
CA ARG A 108 19.61 -15.46 9.68
C ARG A 108 20.46 -16.48 8.91
N VAL A 109 19.95 -17.70 8.78
CA VAL A 109 20.59 -18.74 7.94
C VAL A 109 20.36 -18.40 6.47
N ASN A 110 21.39 -18.54 5.63
CA ASN A 110 21.23 -18.35 4.19
C ASN A 110 20.26 -19.40 3.62
N TYR A 111 19.36 -18.99 2.72
CA TYR A 111 18.31 -19.84 2.16
C TYR A 111 18.86 -21.06 1.39
N ASP A 112 20.06 -20.99 0.85
CA ASP A 112 20.70 -22.11 0.13
C ASP A 112 21.40 -23.11 1.07
N THR A 113 21.37 -22.87 2.38
CA THR A 113 22.07 -23.73 3.35
C THR A 113 21.30 -25.01 3.58
N SER A 114 21.93 -26.16 3.32
CA SER A 114 21.36 -27.47 3.63
C SER A 114 21.54 -27.85 5.09
N GLU A 115 20.66 -28.72 5.58
CA GLU A 115 20.75 -29.30 6.93
C GLU A 115 22.11 -29.95 7.18
N SER A 116 22.69 -30.61 6.17
CA SER A 116 24.01 -31.26 6.28
C SER A 116 25.13 -30.25 6.57
N LYS A 117 25.05 -29.05 6.00
CA LYS A 117 26.02 -27.98 6.26
C LYS A 117 25.87 -27.43 7.67
N LEU A 118 24.63 -27.24 8.14
CA LEU A 118 24.37 -26.87 9.54
C LEU A 118 24.91 -27.94 10.48
N ARG A 119 24.60 -29.22 10.22
CA ARG A 119 25.10 -30.33 11.04
C ARG A 119 26.63 -30.29 11.16
N ARG A 120 27.35 -30.15 10.05
CA ARG A 120 28.82 -30.09 10.03
C ARG A 120 29.39 -28.96 10.91
N GLU A 121 28.81 -27.76 10.83
CA GLU A 121 29.32 -26.60 11.57
C GLU A 121 28.97 -26.65 13.06
N PHE A 122 27.81 -27.22 13.40
CA PHE A 122 27.30 -27.25 14.78
C PHE A 122 27.66 -28.52 15.56
N GLU A 123 28.10 -29.59 14.88
CA GLU A 123 28.56 -30.84 15.48
C GLU A 123 29.90 -30.70 16.21
N GLN A 124 30.66 -29.61 15.97
CA GLN A 124 31.90 -29.31 16.70
C GLN A 124 31.69 -29.03 18.20
N TYR A 125 30.50 -28.54 18.59
CA TYR A 125 30.18 -28.18 19.98
C TYR A 125 29.65 -29.37 20.78
N GLY A 126 29.12 -30.40 20.09
CA GLY A 126 28.65 -31.63 20.70
C GLY A 126 27.75 -32.46 19.79
N PRO A 127 27.38 -33.67 20.22
CA PRO A 127 26.51 -34.56 19.46
C PRO A 127 25.10 -33.95 19.31
N ILE A 128 24.66 -33.83 18.06
CA ILE A 128 23.34 -33.32 17.68
C ILE A 128 22.34 -34.48 17.61
N LYS A 129 21.21 -34.34 18.29
CA LYS A 129 20.09 -35.28 18.29
C LYS A 129 19.20 -35.12 17.05
N LYS A 130 18.77 -33.88 16.75
CA LYS A 130 17.87 -33.57 15.62
C LYS A 130 18.08 -32.11 15.19
N ILE A 131 17.95 -31.84 13.89
CA ILE A 131 17.89 -30.49 13.33
C ILE A 131 16.51 -30.32 12.70
N ASN A 132 15.83 -29.23 13.02
CA ASN A 132 14.57 -28.84 12.40
C ASN A 132 14.75 -27.52 11.65
N LEU A 133 14.90 -27.60 10.32
CA LEU A 133 14.99 -26.44 9.45
C LEU A 133 13.58 -26.02 9.05
N VAL A 134 13.14 -24.84 9.50
CA VAL A 134 11.75 -24.42 9.29
C VAL A 134 11.54 -23.92 7.87
N MET A 135 10.59 -24.54 7.19
CA MET A 135 10.15 -24.19 5.85
C MET A 135 8.77 -23.54 5.90
N ASN A 136 8.50 -22.66 4.95
CA ASN A 136 7.19 -22.02 4.83
C ASN A 136 6.19 -23.03 4.21
N PRO A 137 5.09 -23.37 4.91
CA PRO A 137 4.16 -24.42 4.47
C PRO A 137 3.40 -24.07 3.17
N SER A 138 3.38 -22.81 2.76
CA SER A 138 2.71 -22.38 1.52
C SER A 138 3.63 -22.31 0.30
N THR A 139 4.94 -22.16 0.50
CA THR A 139 5.89 -21.91 -0.60
C THR A 139 7.03 -22.91 -0.65
N ASP A 140 7.13 -23.81 0.32
CA ASP A 140 8.21 -24.79 0.52
C ASP A 140 9.62 -24.17 0.51
N LYS A 141 9.72 -22.87 0.79
CA LYS A 141 10.98 -22.14 0.90
C LYS A 141 11.46 -22.11 2.35
N PRO A 142 12.78 -22.21 2.60
CA PRO A 142 13.31 -22.10 3.96
C PRO A 142 13.05 -20.70 4.52
N CYS A 143 12.54 -20.62 5.76
CA CYS A 143 12.26 -19.35 6.42
C CYS A 143 13.54 -18.63 6.90
N GLY A 144 14.70 -19.29 6.83
CA GLY A 144 15.99 -18.73 7.26
C GLY A 144 16.25 -18.86 8.76
N TYR A 145 15.55 -19.77 9.45
CA TYR A 145 15.82 -20.15 10.83
C TYR A 145 15.68 -21.66 11.05
N ALA A 146 16.38 -22.18 12.05
CA ALA A 146 16.41 -23.59 12.40
C ALA A 146 16.50 -23.79 13.91
N PHE A 147 16.03 -24.94 14.38
CA PHE A 147 16.18 -25.42 15.75
C PHE A 147 17.11 -26.63 15.76
N ILE A 148 18.14 -26.61 16.60
CA ILE A 148 19.07 -27.74 16.78
C ILE A 148 18.91 -28.28 18.19
N ILE A 149 18.56 -29.55 18.29
CA ILE A 149 18.40 -30.25 19.57
C ILE A 149 19.69 -31.02 19.84
N TYR A 150 20.40 -30.67 20.91
CA TYR A 150 21.58 -31.39 21.38
C TYR A 150 21.20 -32.54 22.32
N GLU A 151 22.11 -33.52 22.49
CA GLU A 151 21.90 -34.57 23.49
C GLU A 151 22.03 -34.05 24.93
N LYS A 152 22.97 -33.12 25.15
CA LYS A 152 23.29 -32.55 26.47
C LYS A 152 23.11 -31.04 26.45
N GLU A 153 22.56 -30.50 27.53
CA GLU A 153 22.35 -29.07 27.72
C GLU A 153 23.67 -28.28 27.71
N ARG A 154 24.73 -28.84 28.31
CA ARG A 154 26.05 -28.20 28.34
C ARG A 154 26.62 -27.91 26.94
N ASP A 155 26.30 -28.76 25.96
CA ASP A 155 26.83 -28.67 24.60
C ASP A 155 26.08 -27.58 23.81
N MET A 156 24.80 -27.33 24.17
CA MET A 156 24.03 -26.19 23.67
C MET A 156 24.58 -24.85 24.19
N HIS A 157 24.83 -24.76 25.50
CA HIS A 157 25.39 -23.55 26.12
C HIS A 157 26.85 -23.29 25.73
N ALA A 158 27.59 -24.29 25.25
CA ALA A 158 28.96 -24.10 24.76
C ALA A 158 29.04 -23.19 23.52
N TYR A 159 27.91 -22.97 22.83
CA TYR A 159 27.79 -22.08 21.69
C TYR A 159 27.40 -20.64 22.07
N ALA A 160 26.79 -20.45 23.24
CA ALA A 160 26.28 -19.14 23.72
C ALA A 160 27.38 -18.31 24.39
#